data_AF-A0A379TG81-F1
#
_entry.id   AF-A0A379TG81-F1
#
_cell.length_a   1.000
_cell.length_b   1.000
_cell.length_c   1.000
_cell.angle_alpha   90.00
_cell.angle_beta   90.00
_cell.angle_gamma   90.00
#
_symmetry.space_group_name_H-M   'P 1'
#
loop_
_entity.id
_entity.type
_entity.pdbx_description
1 polymer ?
#
loop_
_entity_poly.entity_id
_entity_poly.type
_entity_poly.pdbx_seq_one_letter_code
_entity_poly.pdbx_strand_id
1 'polypeptide(L)'
;MRIYYILSFFLSRLNLTRRLMPYFRHYCHLVQPFTLGSGDEFYLQVNDENYIVLLESGIASFCRNDNRLHISSTFAPSIVGMVDSYGATYNVRARPEHFLLRRNGLYR
;
A
#
# COMPACT_ATOMS: atom_id res chain seq x y z
N MET A 1 9.95 7.27 6.94
CA MET A 1 9.13 6.15 6.49
C MET A 1 9.40 5.97 5.02
N ARG A 2 10.23 4.97 4.68
CA ARG A 2 10.50 4.59 3.29
C ARG A 2 9.39 3.66 2.81
N ILE A 3 8.81 3.99 1.68
CA ILE A 3 7.66 3.33 1.10
C ILE A 3 7.95 3.09 -0.38
N TYR A 4 7.46 1.97 -0.91
CA TYR A 4 7.68 1.54 -2.27
C TYR A 4 6.33 1.16 -2.85
N TYR A 5 5.92 1.71 -3.99
CA TYR A 5 4.70 1.22 -4.65
C TYR A 5 5.04 0.35 -5.87
N ILE A 6 4.22 -0.66 -6.12
CA ILE A 6 4.27 -1.52 -7.30
C ILE A 6 3.15 -1.03 -8.24
N LEU A 7 3.50 -0.59 -9.45
CA LEU A 7 2.50 -0.28 -10.48
C LEU A 7 1.76 -1.56 -10.87
N SER A 8 0.44 -1.54 -10.76
CA SER A 8 -0.42 -2.71 -10.89
C SER A 8 -0.50 -3.20 -12.33
N PHE A 9 0.39 -4.13 -12.70
CA PHE A 9 0.16 -5.03 -13.85
C PHE A 9 0.62 -6.47 -13.65
N PHE A 10 0.99 -6.91 -12.44
CA PHE A 10 1.62 -8.24 -12.31
C PHE A 10 1.41 -8.98 -10.99
N LEU A 11 0.17 -9.05 -10.48
CA LEU A 11 -0.12 -9.80 -9.23
C LEU A 11 -1.19 -10.89 -9.35
N SER A 12 -1.45 -11.40 -10.55
CA SER A 12 -2.30 -12.59 -10.74
C SER A 12 -1.54 -13.92 -10.53
N ARG A 13 -0.27 -13.94 -10.10
CA ARG A 13 0.56 -15.16 -10.14
C ARG A 13 1.48 -15.50 -8.97
N LEU A 14 1.41 -14.86 -7.81
CA LEU A 14 2.39 -15.16 -6.75
C LEU A 14 1.76 -15.52 -5.39
N ASN A 15 1.87 -16.82 -5.08
CA ASN A 15 1.66 -17.41 -3.76
C ASN A 15 2.74 -16.91 -2.78
N LEU A 16 2.27 -16.53 -1.59
CA LEU A 16 2.92 -15.62 -0.66
C LEU A 16 4.07 -16.27 0.16
N THR A 17 5.05 -15.41 0.44
CA THR A 17 6.00 -15.38 1.57
C THR A 17 7.23 -16.31 1.60
N ARG A 18 8.36 -15.65 1.90
CA ARG A 18 9.75 -16.11 2.14
C ARG A 18 10.65 -16.41 0.94
N ARG A 19 10.13 -16.70 -0.26
CA ARG A 19 10.98 -16.98 -1.46
C ARG A 19 11.16 -15.82 -2.45
N LEU A 20 10.53 -14.67 -2.20
CA LEU A 20 10.42 -13.59 -3.19
C LEU A 20 11.52 -12.51 -3.15
N MET A 21 12.40 -12.48 -2.13
CA MET A 21 13.46 -11.48 -2.06
C MET A 21 14.38 -11.42 -3.31
N PRO A 22 14.78 -12.53 -3.96
CA PRO A 22 15.59 -12.43 -5.17
C PRO A 22 14.79 -11.91 -6.38
N TYR A 23 13.50 -12.21 -6.46
CA TYR A 23 12.63 -11.73 -7.54
C TYR A 23 12.31 -10.24 -7.39
N PHE A 24 12.21 -9.73 -6.16
CA PHE A 24 12.04 -8.29 -5.91
C PHE A 24 13.14 -7.44 -6.55
N ARG A 25 14.39 -7.93 -6.60
CA ARG A 25 15.51 -7.20 -7.24
C ARG A 25 15.31 -7.05 -8.75
N HIS A 26 14.67 -8.02 -9.40
CA HIS A 26 14.31 -7.94 -10.81
C HIS A 26 13.19 -6.92 -11.06
N TYR A 27 12.27 -6.80 -10.11
CA TYR A 27 11.15 -5.84 -10.17
C TYR A 27 11.47 -4.48 -9.56
N CYS A 28 12.66 -4.25 -8.99
CA CYS A 28 13.05 -2.96 -8.40
C CYS A 28 12.91 -1.77 -9.37
N HIS A 29 13.02 -2.00 -10.68
CA HIS A 29 12.81 -0.96 -11.68
C HIS A 29 11.35 -0.50 -11.80
N LEU A 30 10.39 -1.33 -11.38
CA LEU A 30 8.95 -1.03 -11.37
C LEU A 30 8.50 -0.39 -10.05
N VAL A 31 9.43 -0.19 -9.13
CA VAL A 31 9.15 0.27 -7.78
C VAL A 31 9.76 1.64 -7.58
N GLN A 32 8.93 2.65 -7.34
CA GLN A 32 9.43 3.98 -6.99
C GLN A 32 9.42 4.17 -5.47
N PRO A 33 10.58 4.47 -4.86
CA PRO A 33 10.65 4.79 -3.44
C PRO A 33 10.08 6.18 -3.21
N PHE A 34 9.28 6.33 -2.17
CA PHE A 34 8.80 7.60 -1.68
C PHE A 34 8.83 7.66 -0.16
N THR A 35 8.77 8.87 0.37
CA THR A 35 8.73 9.12 1.80
C THR A 35 7.50 9.95 2.10
N LEU A 36 6.63 9.44 2.98
CA LEU A 36 5.55 10.25 3.54
C LEU A 36 6.07 10.97 4.78
N GLY A 37 5.81 12.27 4.90
CA GLY A 37 5.95 13.06 6.12
C GLY A 37 4.83 12.74 7.12
N SER A 38 5.00 13.16 8.37
CA SER A 38 4.01 12.88 9.40
C SER A 38 2.73 13.67 9.18
N GLY A 39 1.59 12.99 9.18
CA GLY A 39 0.32 13.59 8.80
C GLY A 39 0.06 13.59 7.29
N ASP A 40 1.02 13.16 6.47
CA ASP A 40 0.80 13.05 5.03
C ASP A 40 -0.10 11.86 4.71
N GLU A 41 -0.94 12.09 3.70
CA GLU A 41 -1.90 11.13 3.18
C GLU A 41 -1.41 10.60 1.83
N PHE A 42 -1.57 9.29 1.63
CA PHE A 42 -1.28 8.62 0.37
C PHE A 42 -2.45 7.76 -0.04
N TYR A 43 -3.11 8.14 -1.13
CA TYR A 43 -4.25 7.41 -1.66
C TYR A 43 -3.77 6.18 -2.44
N LEU A 44 -4.36 5.02 -2.16
CA LEU A 44 -3.99 3.78 -2.84
C LEU A 44 -4.63 3.67 -4.22
N GLN A 45 -5.51 4.61 -4.57
CA GLN A 45 -6.10 4.74 -5.89
C GLN A 45 -6.12 6.23 -6.29
N VAL A 46 -5.54 6.58 -7.44
CA VAL A 46 -5.53 7.95 -7.99
C VAL A 46 -5.67 7.87 -9.51
N ASN A 47 -6.61 8.61 -10.10
CA ASN A 47 -6.81 8.69 -11.56
C ASN A 47 -6.83 7.31 -12.26
N ASP A 48 -7.64 6.38 -11.76
CA ASP A 48 -7.77 4.99 -12.22
C ASP A 48 -6.52 4.08 -12.04
N GLU A 49 -5.41 4.62 -11.53
CA GLU A 49 -4.26 3.82 -11.11
C GLU A 49 -4.44 3.29 -9.69
N ASN A 50 -3.93 2.08 -9.44
CA ASN A 50 -3.97 1.44 -8.13
C ASN A 50 -2.56 1.09 -7.66
N TYR A 51 -2.29 1.37 -6.40
CA TYR A 51 -0.97 1.25 -5.82
C TYR A 51 -0.94 0.15 -4.76
N ILE A 52 0.06 -0.72 -4.86
CA ILE A 52 0.39 -1.67 -3.82
C ILE A 52 1.64 -1.20 -3.15
N VAL A 53 1.57 -0.99 -1.85
CA VAL A 53 2.58 -0.30 -1.09
C VAL A 53 3.32 -1.29 -0.19
N LEU A 54 4.63 -1.38 -0.34
CA LEU A 54 5.55 -1.99 0.60
C LEU A 54 6.07 -0.91 1.56
N LEU A 55 5.74 -1.09 2.83
CA LEU A 55 6.21 -0.26 3.94
C LEU A 55 7.50 -0.87 4.50
N GLU A 56 8.64 -0.19 4.29
CA GLU A 56 9.94 -0.66 4.79
C GLU A 56 10.22 -0.20 6.23
N SER A 57 9.73 0.97 6.63
CA SER A 57 10.01 1.54 7.95
C SER A 57 8.91 2.48 8.43
N GLY A 58 8.54 2.39 9.71
CA GLY A 58 7.55 3.27 10.33
C GLY A 58 6.18 2.62 10.52
N ILE A 59 5.18 3.47 10.76
CA ILE A 59 3.81 3.09 11.07
C ILE A 59 2.88 3.94 10.21
N ALA A 60 1.92 3.29 9.56
CA ALA A 60 0.86 3.94 8.81
C ALA A 60 -0.50 3.52 9.37
N SER A 61 -1.46 4.43 9.32
CA SER A 61 -2.86 4.12 9.52
C SER A 61 -3.52 3.85 8.18
N PHE A 62 -4.23 2.74 8.08
CA PHE A 62 -5.04 2.37 6.94
C PHE A 62 -6.47 2.88 7.17
N CYS A 63 -6.88 3.84 6.36
CA CYS A 63 -8.13 4.58 6.54
C CYS A 63 -9.03 4.42 5.32
N ARG A 64 -10.35 4.38 5.53
CA ARG A 64 -11.33 4.37 4.45
C ARG A 64 -11.54 5.79 3.91
N ASN A 65 -11.59 5.96 2.60
CA ASN A 65 -11.63 7.26 1.94
C ASN A 65 -12.98 7.99 2.15
N ASP A 66 -14.09 7.26 2.12
CA ASP A 66 -15.45 7.81 2.16
C ASP A 66 -15.80 8.54 3.48
N ASN A 67 -15.33 8.05 4.62
CA ASN A 67 -15.64 8.59 5.95
C ASN A 67 -14.41 8.81 6.82
N ARG A 68 -13.21 8.64 6.26
CA ARG A 68 -11.91 8.78 6.95
C ARG A 68 -11.81 7.89 8.18
N LEU A 69 -12.54 6.78 8.19
CA LEU A 69 -12.55 5.83 9.30
C LEU A 69 -11.22 5.09 9.36
N HIS A 70 -10.59 5.10 10.54
CA HIS A 70 -9.42 4.30 10.82
C HIS A 70 -9.79 2.82 10.91
N ILE A 71 -9.35 2.01 9.96
CA ILE A 71 -9.63 0.57 9.93
C ILE A 71 -8.57 -0.18 10.73
N SER A 72 -7.30 0.12 10.48
CA SER A 72 -6.19 -0.59 11.12
C SER A 72 -4.90 0.23 11.10
N SER A 73 -3.96 -0.12 11.97
CA SER A 73 -2.59 0.37 11.93
C SER A 73 -1.69 -0.69 11.32
N THR A 74 -0.84 -0.31 10.38
CA THR A 74 0.13 -1.19 9.73
C THR A 74 1.55 -0.79 10.13
N PHE A 75 2.35 -1.77 10.51
CA PHE A 75 3.72 -1.60 10.96
C PHE A 75 4.68 -2.15 9.92
N ALA A 76 5.82 -1.50 9.74
CA ALA A 76 6.88 -2.06 8.91
C ALA A 76 7.48 -3.32 9.55
N PRO A 77 7.90 -4.33 8.75
CA PRO A 77 7.72 -4.44 7.31
C PRO A 77 6.34 -5.00 6.94
N SER A 78 5.67 -4.41 5.96
CA SER A 78 4.34 -4.87 5.54
C SER A 78 3.98 -4.44 4.12
N ILE A 79 3.03 -5.16 3.50
CA ILE A 79 2.47 -4.84 2.19
C ILE A 79 1.00 -4.49 2.37
N VAL A 80 0.57 -3.36 1.81
CA VAL A 80 -0.80 -2.83 1.88
C VAL A 80 -1.30 -2.44 0.48
N GLY A 81 -2.61 -2.23 0.32
CA GLY A 81 -3.21 -1.88 -0.98
C GLY A 81 -3.45 -3.06 -1.93
N MET A 82 -3.16 -4.30 -1.50
CA MET A 82 -3.47 -5.49 -2.30
C MET A 82 -4.98 -5.68 -2.52
N VAL A 83 -5.78 -5.41 -1.49
CA VAL A 83 -7.25 -5.57 -1.57
C VAL A 83 -7.85 -4.52 -2.49
N ASP A 84 -7.43 -3.26 -2.36
CA ASP A 84 -7.81 -2.15 -3.25
C ASP A 84 -7.46 -2.47 -4.70
N SER A 85 -6.23 -2.90 -4.95
CA SER A 85 -5.75 -3.22 -6.29
C SER A 85 -6.47 -4.43 -6.90
N TYR A 86 -6.77 -5.45 -6.10
CA TYR A 86 -7.58 -6.59 -6.55
C TYR A 86 -9.00 -6.14 -6.91
N GLY A 87 -9.65 -5.39 -6.03
CA GLY A 87 -10.99 -4.87 -6.25
C GLY A 87 -11.08 -3.98 -7.49
N ALA A 88 -10.04 -3.20 -7.76
CA ALA A 88 -9.97 -2.38 -8.95
C ALA A 88 -9.73 -3.17 -10.24
N THR A 89 -8.80 -4.12 -10.21
CA THR A 89 -8.47 -4.99 -11.36
C THR A 89 -9.68 -5.77 -11.85
N TYR A 90 -10.54 -6.23 -10.93
CA TYR A 90 -11.72 -7.04 -11.25
C TYR A 90 -13.04 -6.27 -11.21
N ASN A 91 -12.98 -4.93 -11.14
CA ASN A 91 -14.14 -4.03 -11.14
C ASN A 91 -15.23 -4.40 -10.11
N VAL A 92 -14.83 -4.67 -8.87
CA VAL A 92 -15.74 -5.00 -7.77
C VAL A 92 -16.53 -3.74 -7.37
N ARG A 93 -17.85 -3.77 -7.59
CA ARG A 93 -18.76 -2.61 -7.48
C ARG A 93 -18.86 -1.96 -6.09
N ALA A 94 -18.55 -2.68 -5.02
CA ALA A 94 -18.63 -2.19 -3.64
C ALA A 94 -17.25 -2.07 -2.97
N ARG A 95 -16.18 -1.86 -3.75
CA ARG A 95 -14.83 -1.77 -3.19
C ARG A 95 -14.73 -0.51 -2.32
N PRO A 96 -14.34 -0.63 -1.04
CA PRO A 96 -13.94 0.53 -0.27
C PRO A 96 -12.57 1.00 -0.77
N GLU A 97 -12.46 2.29 -1.03
CA GLU A 97 -11.19 2.93 -1.35
C GLU A 97 -10.47 3.29 -0.06
N HIS A 98 -9.16 3.05 -0.02
CA HIS A 98 -8.36 3.35 1.16
C HIS A 98 -7.20 4.29 0.88
N PHE A 99 -6.78 4.97 1.94
CA PHE A 99 -5.58 5.78 1.97
C PHE A 99 -4.73 5.43 3.20
N LEU A 100 -3.43 5.66 3.06
CA LEU A 100 -2.46 5.56 4.14
C LEU A 100 -2.25 6.94 4.73
N LEU A 101 -2.40 7.05 6.04
CA LEU A 101 -2.01 8.22 6.80
C LEU A 101 -0.74 7.87 7.58
N ARG A 102 0.34 8.62 7.40
CA ARG A 102 1.54 8.39 8.23
C ARG A 102 1.26 8.83 9.67
N ARG A 103 1.42 7.90 10.63
CA ARG A 103 1.38 8.23 12.06
C ARG A 103 2.73 8.73 12.57
N ASN A 104 2.67 9.67 13.50
CA ASN A 104 3.77 9.93 14.41
C ASN A 104 3.93 8.72 15.34
N GLY A 105 5.16 8.28 15.58
CA GLY A 105 5.49 7.11 16.43
C GLY A 105 5.17 7.28 17.92
N LEU A 106 4.25 8.18 18.29
CA LEU A 106 3.76 8.36 19.64
C LEU A 106 2.39 7.71 19.74
N TYR A 107 2.38 6.45 20.16
CA TYR A 107 1.27 5.95 20.95
C TYR A 107 1.16 6.84 22.20
N ARG A 108 0.12 7.66 22.25
CA ARG A 108 -0.46 8.18 23.50
C ARG A 108 -1.95 7.96 23.41
#